data_AF-A0A6A3LXT9-F1
#
_entry.id   AF-A0A6A3LXT9-F1
#
_cell.length_a   1.000
_cell.length_b   1.000
_cell.length_c   1.000
_cell.angle_alpha   90.00
_cell.angle_beta   90.00
_cell.angle_gamma   90.00
#
_symmetry.space_group_name_H-M   'P 1'
#
loop_
_entity.id
_entity.type
_entity.pdbx_description
1 polymer ?
#
loop_
_entity_poly.entity_id
_entity_poly.type
_entity_poly.pdbx_seq_one_letter_code
_entity_poly.pdbx_strand_id
1 'polypeptide(L)'
;MQFNGYSYGVNMSRGSTMYYQCSVYRTKKKCKGKLIVKETGEHTCKAEPEPSVQDCDEEMRQLLETEAVKSQGVIPSRLWKKVGDQHAKKYPGQAMKPMKREEAINFINYVRKQANGGDEYRQIETFPT
;
A
#
# COMPACT_ATOMS: atom_id res chain seq x y z
N MET A 1 12.75 7.49 -33.20
CA MET A 1 11.30 7.59 -33.46
C MET A 1 11.08 8.41 -34.71
N GLN A 2 10.30 7.90 -35.66
CA GLN A 2 9.87 8.68 -36.83
C GLN A 2 8.42 9.11 -36.63
N PHE A 3 8.12 10.39 -36.85
CA PHE A 3 6.77 10.92 -36.75
C PHE A 3 6.61 12.08 -37.75
N ASN A 4 5.56 12.04 -38.57
CA ASN A 4 5.29 13.01 -39.64
C ASN A 4 6.52 13.31 -40.53
N GLY A 5 7.29 12.28 -40.88
CA GLY A 5 8.49 12.42 -41.73
C GLY A 5 9.73 13.00 -41.05
N TYR A 6 9.68 13.27 -39.74
CA TYR A 6 10.82 13.77 -38.97
C TYR A 6 11.41 12.69 -38.05
N SER A 7 12.73 12.73 -37.88
CA SER A 7 13.45 11.86 -36.94
C SER A 7 13.61 12.53 -35.58
N TYR A 8 13.26 11.79 -34.53
CA TYR A 8 13.44 12.18 -33.14
C TYR A 8 14.27 11.14 -32.38
N GLY A 9 15.20 11.63 -31.56
CA GLY A 9 15.92 10.86 -30.56
C GLY A 9 15.23 10.90 -29.20
N VAL A 10 15.44 9.88 -28.37
CA VAL A 10 14.97 9.87 -26.99
C VAL A 10 15.73 10.95 -26.22
N ASN A 11 14.99 11.80 -25.50
CA ASN A 11 15.58 12.76 -24.58
C ASN A 11 15.49 12.23 -23.15
N MET A 12 14.28 11.88 -22.70
CA MET A 12 14.06 11.35 -21.35
C MET A 12 12.76 10.54 -21.27
N SER A 13 12.64 9.70 -20.24
CA SER A 13 11.40 9.00 -19.88
C SER A 13 10.96 9.39 -18.47
N ARG A 14 9.64 9.42 -18.22
CA ARG A 14 9.02 9.59 -16.91
C ARG A 14 7.77 8.72 -16.83
N GLY A 15 7.83 7.65 -16.03
CA GLY A 15 6.75 6.66 -15.97
C GLY A 15 6.40 6.13 -17.37
N SER A 16 5.12 6.15 -17.73
CA SER A 16 4.60 5.75 -19.04
C SER A 16 4.72 6.83 -20.13
N THR A 17 5.47 7.92 -19.88
CA THR A 17 5.64 9.01 -20.85
C THR A 17 7.08 9.10 -21.34
N MET A 18 7.26 8.99 -22.66
CA MET A 18 8.52 9.17 -23.34
C MET A 18 8.59 10.54 -24.02
N TYR A 19 9.65 11.27 -23.73
CA TYR A 19 9.94 12.58 -24.31
C TYR A 19 11.03 12.42 -25.37
N TYR A 20 10.70 12.88 -26.56
CA TYR A 20 11.54 12.84 -27.73
C TYR A 20 11.90 14.24 -28.17
N GLN A 21 13.11 14.38 -28.69
CA GLN A 21 13.62 15.63 -29.23
C GLN A 21 14.11 15.41 -30.65
N CYS A 22 13.85 16.36 -31.53
CA CYS A 22 14.26 16.28 -32.93
C CYS A 22 15.75 15.98 -33.02
N SER A 23 16.15 15.00 -33.84
CA SER A 23 17.56 14.62 -34.01
C SER A 23 18.43 15.79 -34.51
N VAL A 24 17.81 16.75 -35.19
CA VAL A 24 18.46 17.96 -35.71
C VAL A 24 18.71 19.01 -34.60
N TYR A 25 18.18 18.83 -33.39
CA TYR A 25 18.38 19.76 -32.27
C TYR A 25 19.85 19.97 -31.93
N ARG A 26 20.67 18.90 -31.94
CA ARG A 26 22.11 18.96 -31.61
C ARG A 26 22.98 19.46 -32.78
N THR A 27 22.39 19.77 -33.92
CA THR A 27 23.10 20.30 -35.10
C THR A 27 23.07 21.83 -35.12
N LYS A 28 23.79 22.45 -36.06
CA LYS A 28 23.80 23.92 -36.25
C LYS A 28 22.40 24.53 -36.45
N LYS A 29 21.42 23.75 -36.93
CA LYS A 29 20.04 24.22 -37.15
C LYS A 29 19.21 24.35 -35.86
N LYS A 30 19.63 23.73 -34.73
CA LYS A 30 18.98 23.82 -33.41
C LYS A 30 17.45 23.65 -33.41
N CYS A 31 16.93 22.67 -34.16
CA CYS A 31 15.49 22.43 -34.26
C CYS A 31 14.85 22.14 -32.89
N LYS A 32 13.85 22.94 -32.48
CA LYS A 32 13.18 22.83 -31.17
C LYS A 32 12.01 21.84 -31.14
N GLY A 33 11.80 21.05 -32.20
CA GLY A 33 10.73 20.07 -32.27
C GLY A 33 10.82 19.05 -31.13
N LYS A 34 9.74 18.90 -30.37
CA LYS A 34 9.57 17.92 -29.30
C LYS A 34 8.38 17.05 -29.62
N LEU A 35 8.48 15.77 -29.28
CA LEU A 35 7.41 14.80 -29.40
C LEU A 35 7.24 14.13 -28.03
N ILE A 36 6.01 14.02 -27.56
CA ILE A 36 5.69 13.38 -26.28
C ILE A 36 4.79 12.21 -26.63
N VAL A 37 5.24 11.01 -26.31
CA VAL A 37 4.46 9.78 -26.48
C VAL A 37 4.12 9.28 -25.10
N LYS A 38 2.82 9.19 -24.81
CA LYS A 38 2.33 8.54 -23.60
C LYS A 38 1.81 7.17 -24.01
N GLU A 39 2.29 6.12 -23.37
CA GLU A 39 1.69 4.81 -23.50
C GLU A 39 0.32 4.86 -22.80
N THR A 40 -0.75 4.71 -23.58
CA THR A 40 -2.14 4.77 -23.11
C THR A 40 -2.84 3.40 -23.21
N GLY A 41 -2.09 2.31 -23.06
CA GLY A 41 -2.66 0.97 -23.08
C GLY A 41 -1.91 0.06 -22.11
N GLU A 42 -2.66 -0.58 -21.21
CA GLU A 42 -2.16 -1.74 -20.48
C GLU A 42 -1.98 -2.89 -21.48
N HIS A 43 -0.78 -3.46 -21.52
CA HIS A 43 -0.51 -4.65 -22.32
C HIS A 43 -1.19 -5.86 -21.68
N THR A 44 -2.43 -6.16 -22.06
CA THR A 44 -3.12 -7.41 -21.64
C THR A 44 -2.44 -8.68 -22.17
N CYS A 45 -1.49 -8.56 -23.11
CA CYS A 45 -0.75 -9.69 -23.68
C CYS A 45 0.44 -10.18 -22.85
N LYS A 46 0.87 -9.44 -21.82
CA LYS A 46 1.97 -9.81 -20.91
C LYS A 46 1.66 -9.54 -19.44
N ALA A 47 0.39 -9.39 -19.09
CA ALA A 47 -0.01 -9.49 -17.70
C ALA A 47 0.18 -10.96 -17.30
N GLU A 48 1.35 -11.32 -16.79
CA GLU A 48 1.32 -12.28 -15.68
C GLU A 48 0.32 -11.67 -14.70
N PRO A 49 -0.74 -12.40 -14.32
CA PRO A 49 -1.70 -11.86 -13.38
C PRO A 49 -0.90 -11.37 -12.19
N GLU A 50 -0.95 -10.05 -11.92
CA GLU A 50 -0.44 -9.55 -10.64
C GLU A 50 -1.02 -10.50 -9.60
N PRO A 51 -0.18 -11.15 -8.76
CA PRO A 51 -0.69 -12.15 -7.85
C PRO A 51 -1.78 -11.45 -7.08
N SER A 52 -3.02 -11.93 -7.21
CA SER A 52 -4.21 -11.23 -6.71
C SER A 52 -3.98 -11.02 -5.22
N VAL A 53 -3.51 -9.81 -4.85
CA VAL A 53 -3.13 -9.51 -3.48
C VAL A 53 -4.44 -9.38 -2.74
N GLN A 54 -4.81 -10.47 -2.08
CA GLN A 54 -6.00 -10.46 -1.25
C GLN A 54 -5.72 -9.51 -0.10
N ASP A 55 -6.51 -8.44 -0.02
CA ASP A 55 -6.50 -7.55 1.11
C ASP A 55 -7.02 -8.32 2.31
N CYS A 56 -6.12 -8.66 3.22
CA CYS A 56 -6.40 -9.43 4.41
C CYS A 56 -6.54 -8.53 5.64
N ASP A 57 -6.63 -7.21 5.48
CA ASP A 57 -6.68 -6.28 6.60
C ASP A 57 -7.90 -6.52 7.49
N GLU A 58 -9.09 -6.76 6.92
CA GLU A 58 -10.30 -7.03 7.68
C GLU A 58 -10.27 -8.38 8.40
N GLU A 59 -9.83 -9.46 7.73
CA GLU A 59 -9.68 -10.78 8.36
C GLU A 59 -8.67 -10.71 9.51
N MET A 60 -7.54 -10.03 9.29
CA MET A 60 -6.50 -9.84 10.30
C MET A 60 -7.02 -9.01 11.48
N ARG A 61 -7.84 -7.98 11.21
CA ARG A 61 -8.45 -7.13 12.25
C ARG A 61 -9.37 -7.91 13.17
N GLN A 62 -10.26 -8.75 12.62
CA GLN A 62 -11.18 -9.57 13.41
C GLN A 62 -10.44 -10.58 14.31
N LEU A 63 -9.38 -11.19 13.78
CA LEU A 63 -8.52 -12.09 14.55
C LEU A 63 -7.77 -11.36 15.67
N LEU A 64 -7.23 -10.18 15.37
CA LEU A 64 -6.53 -9.36 16.35
C LEU A 64 -7.46 -8.88 17.46
N GLU A 65 -8.70 -8.51 17.15
CA GLU A 65 -9.69 -8.10 18.16
C GLU A 65 -9.97 -9.24 19.14
N THR A 66 -10.28 -10.43 18.60
CA THR A 66 -10.57 -11.63 19.40
C THR A 66 -9.38 -12.04 20.27
N GLU A 67 -8.17 -12.07 19.71
CA GLU A 67 -6.95 -12.46 20.42
C GLU A 67 -6.49 -11.38 21.42
N ALA A 68 -6.73 -10.10 21.14
CA ALA A 68 -6.35 -8.99 22.02
C ALA A 68 -7.13 -9.01 23.33
N VAL A 69 -8.43 -9.34 23.28
CA VAL A 69 -9.29 -9.53 24.46
C VAL A 69 -8.90 -10.80 25.22
N LYS A 70 -8.69 -11.92 24.52
CA LYS A 70 -8.34 -13.21 25.16
C LYS A 70 -6.95 -13.22 25.80
N SER A 71 -5.98 -12.53 25.19
CA SER A 71 -4.57 -12.60 25.56
C SER A 71 -4.03 -11.26 26.04
N GLN A 72 -4.60 -10.66 27.08
CA GLN A 72 -4.23 -9.32 27.57
C GLN A 72 -2.75 -9.18 27.95
N GLY A 73 -2.14 -10.21 28.54
CA GLY A 73 -0.74 -10.20 28.98
C GLY A 73 0.29 -10.37 27.85
N VAL A 74 -0.13 -10.67 26.62
CA VAL A 74 0.80 -10.88 25.50
C VAL A 74 1.21 -9.55 24.89
N ILE A 75 2.49 -9.37 24.62
CA ILE A 75 3.00 -8.15 23.97
C ILE A 75 2.32 -7.95 22.60
N PRO A 76 1.73 -6.78 22.30
CA PRO A 76 1.00 -6.53 21.04
C PRO A 76 1.78 -6.91 19.77
N SER A 77 3.09 -6.62 19.72
CA SER A 77 3.95 -7.02 18.60
C SER A 77 4.01 -8.54 18.39
N ARG A 78 4.00 -9.33 19.48
CA ARG A 78 3.99 -10.80 19.39
C ARG A 78 2.63 -11.31 18.92
N LEU A 79 1.56 -10.65 19.33
CA LEU A 79 0.21 -10.97 18.90
C LEU A 79 0.02 -10.72 17.40
N TRP A 80 0.48 -9.57 16.89
CA TRP A 80 0.50 -9.27 15.46
C TRP A 80 1.29 -10.32 14.67
N LYS A 81 2.48 -10.70 15.14
CA LYS A 81 3.29 -11.73 14.48
C LYS A 81 2.57 -13.09 14.45
N LYS A 82 1.98 -13.51 15.57
CA LYS A 82 1.22 -14.77 15.66
C LYS A 82 0.06 -14.81 14.67
N VAL A 83 -0.72 -13.73 14.57
CA VAL A 83 -1.83 -13.65 13.61
C VAL A 83 -1.32 -13.61 12.16
N GLY A 84 -0.24 -12.88 11.89
CA GLY A 84 0.40 -12.87 10.57
C GLY A 84 0.90 -14.26 10.14
N ASP A 85 1.55 -14.99 11.06
CA ASP A 85 2.01 -16.36 10.82
C ASP A 85 0.82 -17.33 10.61
N GLN A 86 -0.31 -17.14 11.30
CA GLN A 86 -1.53 -17.91 11.08
C GLN A 86 -2.13 -17.64 9.69
N HIS A 87 -2.14 -16.38 9.26
CA HIS A 87 -2.62 -16.00 7.93
C HIS A 87 -1.76 -16.61 6.83
N ALA A 88 -0.42 -16.51 6.95
CA ALA A 88 0.51 -17.08 6.00
C ALA A 88 0.38 -18.62 5.88
N LYS A 89 0.04 -19.30 6.98
CA LYS A 89 -0.25 -20.75 6.97
C LYS A 89 -1.59 -21.08 6.32
N LYS A 90 -2.61 -20.22 6.49
CA LYS A 90 -3.97 -20.43 5.97
C LYS A 90 -4.02 -20.35 4.44
N TYR A 91 -3.23 -19.46 3.83
CA TYR A 91 -3.13 -19.40 2.38
C TYR A 91 -1.66 -19.48 1.90
N PRO A 92 -1.13 -20.71 1.76
CA PRO A 92 0.23 -20.91 1.26
C PRO A 92 0.33 -20.49 -0.21
N GLY A 93 1.36 -19.71 -0.56
CA GLY A 93 1.64 -19.32 -1.96
C GLY A 93 0.83 -18.12 -2.47
N GLN A 94 -0.03 -17.51 -1.65
CA GLN A 94 -0.74 -16.29 -2.00
C GLN A 94 0.02 -15.06 -1.48
N ALA A 95 0.24 -14.08 -2.35
CA ALA A 95 0.79 -12.79 -1.94
C ALA A 95 -0.27 -12.04 -1.10
N MET A 96 -0.12 -12.03 0.22
CA MET A 96 -0.98 -11.25 1.11
C MET A 96 -0.32 -9.95 1.49
N LYS A 97 -1.15 -8.92 1.63
CA LYS A 97 -0.76 -7.70 2.32
C LYS A 97 -1.40 -7.72 3.71
N PRO A 98 -0.65 -8.12 4.75
CA PRO A 98 -1.15 -8.07 6.13
C PRO A 98 -1.21 -6.62 6.63
N MET A 99 -2.08 -6.39 7.61
CA MET A 99 -2.17 -5.11 8.33
C MET A 99 -0.79 -4.69 8.83
N LYS A 100 -0.45 -3.42 8.64
CA LYS A 100 0.85 -2.90 9.07
C LYS A 100 0.99 -3.07 10.57
N ARG A 101 2.21 -3.40 10.99
CA ARG A 101 2.54 -3.65 12.39
C ARG A 101 2.12 -2.51 13.33
N GLU A 102 2.36 -1.27 12.96
CA GLU A 102 2.02 -0.10 13.78
C GLU A 102 0.51 0.07 13.93
N GLU A 103 -0.22 -0.03 12.82
CA GLU A 103 -1.69 0.03 12.79
C GLU A 103 -2.28 -1.09 13.67
N ALA A 104 -1.76 -2.31 13.55
CA ALA A 104 -2.19 -3.45 14.36
C ALA A 104 -1.87 -3.28 15.85
N ILE A 105 -0.70 -2.77 16.22
CA ILE A 105 -0.34 -2.53 17.63
C ILE A 105 -1.27 -1.48 18.24
N ASN A 106 -1.53 -0.39 17.53
CA ASN A 106 -2.46 0.65 17.97
C ASN A 106 -3.87 0.08 18.16
N PHE A 107 -4.34 -0.74 17.23
CA PHE A 107 -5.62 -1.42 17.31
C PHE A 107 -5.72 -2.38 18.50
N ILE A 108 -4.71 -3.23 18.72
CA ILE A 108 -4.65 -4.14 19.88
C ILE A 108 -4.73 -3.37 21.20
N ASN A 109 -3.97 -2.28 21.33
CA ASN A 109 -3.97 -1.46 22.54
C ASN A 109 -5.34 -0.80 22.76
N TYR A 110 -5.96 -0.29 21.69
CA TYR A 110 -7.30 0.29 21.73
C TYR A 110 -8.36 -0.74 22.18
N VAL A 111 -8.37 -1.94 21.59
CA VAL A 111 -9.29 -3.02 21.95
C VAL A 111 -9.13 -3.43 23.41
N ARG A 112 -7.89 -3.59 23.88
CA ARG A 112 -7.62 -3.92 25.29
C ARG A 112 -8.07 -2.83 26.25
N LYS A 113 -7.88 -1.57 25.87
CA LYS A 113 -8.35 -0.42 26.66
C LYS A 113 -9.87 -0.42 26.75
N GLN A 114 -10.58 -0.65 25.64
CA GLN A 114 -12.04 -0.75 25.65
C GLN A 114 -12.55 -1.92 26.48
N ALA A 115 -11.94 -3.10 26.34
CA ALA A 115 -12.30 -4.30 27.11
C ALA A 115 -12.10 -4.12 28.63
N ASN A 116 -11.20 -3.22 29.05
CA ASN A 116 -10.94 -2.88 30.45
C ASN A 116 -11.69 -1.63 30.94
N GLY A 117 -12.80 -1.26 30.29
CA GLY A 117 -13.64 -0.14 30.74
C GLY A 117 -13.12 1.24 30.33
N GLY A 118 -12.56 1.33 29.12
CA GLY A 118 -11.87 2.53 28.59
C GLY A 118 -12.63 3.86 28.65
N ASP A 119 -13.94 3.85 28.97
CA ASP A 119 -14.81 5.02 29.12
C ASP A 119 -15.66 5.08 30.44
N GLU A 120 -15.52 4.16 31.41
CA GLU A 120 -16.40 4.15 32.60
C GLU A 120 -15.87 4.88 33.86
N TYR A 121 -14.72 5.58 33.78
CA TYR A 121 -14.18 6.33 34.94
C TYR A 121 -13.76 7.77 34.61
N ARG A 122 -14.58 8.54 33.90
CA ARG A 122 -14.48 10.01 33.90
C ARG A 122 -15.73 10.64 34.53
N GLN A 123 -15.53 11.13 35.76
CA GLN A 123 -16.33 12.09 36.52
C GLN A 123 -17.79 11.71 36.81
N ILE A 124 -18.03 11.17 38.01
CA ILE A 124 -19.07 11.75 38.86
C ILE A 124 -18.36 12.80 39.72
N GLU A 125 -18.33 14.05 39.25
CA GLU A 125 -18.05 15.17 40.15
C GLU A 125 -19.25 15.26 41.10
N THR A 126 -19.15 14.65 42.26
CA THR A 126 -20.07 14.98 43.34
C THR A 126 -19.81 16.43 43.72
N PHE A 127 -20.72 17.32 43.33
CA PHE A 127 -20.79 18.67 43.88
C PHE A 127 -20.92 18.56 45.41
N PRO A 128 -20.14 19.31 46.20
CA PRO A 128 -20.28 19.29 47.65
C PRO A 128 -21.67 19.80 48.05
N THR A 129 -22.30 19.11 49.01
CA THR A 129 -23.58 19.46 49.62
C THR A 129 -23.42 20.58 50.64
#